data_AF-A0A971XJN0-F1
#
_entry.id   AF-A0A971XJN0-F1
#
_cell.length_a   1.000
_cell.length_b   1.000
_cell.length_c   1.000
_cell.angle_alpha   90.00
_cell.angle_beta   90.00
_cell.angle_gamma   90.00
#
_symmetry.space_group_name_H-M   'P 1'
#
loop_
_entity.id
_entity.type
_entity.pdbx_description
1 polymer ?
#
loop_
_entity_poly.entity_id
_entity_poly.type
_entity_poly.pdbx_seq_one_letter_code
_entity_poly.pdbx_strand_id
1 'polypeptide(L)'
;MLGEPLSENTEVFVCFDSQFLYFGIKCYQPEETVFAKQMKFDESYYTDDRFAIILDTYSDHRTAYFIGINALGGREDAIIQGNSMNSSWNGLWKGKAQITSEGWEAEIALPFRSLSFDKKSDSWGLVMNRFITKKREWGSWPVANINASQFSIAETGMLKGLTGITHGVGIDFSPYFITGFDAKNGEKPEMKLNAGADLYYQIAPNLKAALSINTDFAET
;
A
#
# COMPACT_ATOMS: atom_id res chain seq x y z
N MET A 1 13.71 24.37 1.27
CA MET A 1 13.03 25.38 0.41
C MET A 1 12.04 24.64 -0.48
N LEU A 2 11.12 25.31 -1.18
CA LEU A 2 10.11 24.63 -2.00
C LEU A 2 10.72 24.23 -3.36
N GLY A 3 10.49 22.98 -3.79
CA GLY A 3 11.09 22.44 -5.02
C GLY A 3 12.54 21.97 -4.89
N GLU A 4 13.11 22.00 -3.69
CA GLU A 4 14.41 21.38 -3.43
C GLU A 4 14.27 19.86 -3.27
N PRO A 5 15.29 19.08 -3.67
CA PRO A 5 15.36 17.66 -3.35
C PRO A 5 15.23 17.42 -1.84
N LEU A 6 14.66 16.28 -1.47
CA LEU A 6 14.70 15.82 -0.09
C LEU A 6 16.15 15.78 0.40
N SER A 7 16.37 16.09 1.68
CA SER A 7 17.70 16.02 2.27
C SER A 7 18.23 14.59 2.38
N GLU A 8 17.35 13.60 2.23
CA GLU A 8 17.66 12.19 2.24
C GLU A 8 17.17 11.51 0.96
N ASN A 9 18.05 10.71 0.36
CA ASN A 9 17.77 10.05 -0.92
C ASN A 9 16.69 8.97 -0.79
N THR A 10 15.92 8.79 -1.86
CA THR A 10 14.93 7.72 -1.97
C THR A 10 15.06 7.06 -3.33
N GLU A 11 15.13 5.73 -3.36
CA GLU A 11 15.13 4.96 -4.60
C GLU A 11 13.84 4.15 -4.70
N VAL A 12 13.27 4.11 -5.90
CA VAL A 12 12.05 3.36 -6.17
C VAL A 12 12.25 2.53 -7.42
N PHE A 13 11.99 1.24 -7.30
CA PHE A 13 12.04 0.27 -8.38
C PHE A 13 10.60 -0.17 -8.66
N VAL A 14 10.23 -0.19 -9.94
CA VAL A 14 8.90 -0.61 -10.38
C VAL A 14 9.05 -1.73 -11.38
N CYS A 15 8.36 -2.84 -11.14
CA CYS A 15 8.24 -3.94 -12.10
C CYS A 15 6.82 -4.51 -12.04
N PHE A 16 6.45 -5.29 -13.04
CA PHE A 16 5.13 -5.90 -13.09
C PHE A 16 5.17 -7.23 -13.84
N ASP A 17 4.19 -8.08 -13.54
CA ASP A 17 3.83 -9.25 -14.34
C ASP A 17 2.38 -9.11 -14.83
N SER A 18 1.76 -10.16 -15.37
CA SER A 18 0.36 -10.05 -15.85
C SER A 18 -0.68 -9.82 -14.73
N GLN A 19 -0.33 -10.11 -13.48
CA GLN A 19 -1.24 -10.17 -12.33
C GLN A 19 -0.96 -9.10 -11.27
N PHE A 20 0.29 -8.65 -11.12
CA PHE A 20 0.71 -7.72 -10.08
C PHE A 20 1.60 -6.59 -10.61
N LEU A 21 1.42 -5.42 -10.00
CA LEU A 21 2.38 -4.32 -10.03
C LEU A 21 3.17 -4.33 -8.71
N TYR A 22 4.49 -4.25 -8.81
CA TYR A 22 5.39 -4.28 -7.66
C TYR A 22 6.16 -2.96 -7.51
N PHE A 23 6.36 -2.54 -6.26
CA PHE A 23 7.24 -1.45 -5.90
C PHE A 23 8.26 -1.92 -4.87
N GLY A 24 9.54 -1.72 -5.16
CA GLY A 24 10.63 -1.79 -4.18
C GLY A 24 11.05 -0.38 -3.82
N ILE A 25 11.10 -0.05 -2.54
CA ILE A 25 11.33 1.31 -2.04
C ILE A 25 12.49 1.27 -1.05
N LYS A 26 13.50 2.11 -1.25
CA LYS A 26 14.59 2.33 -0.30
C LYS A 26 14.58 3.79 0.15
N CYS A 27 14.34 3.99 1.43
CA CYS A 27 14.31 5.29 2.08
C CYS A 27 15.58 5.47 2.92
N TYR A 28 16.62 6.08 2.32
CA TYR A 28 17.88 6.31 3.02
C TYR A 28 17.71 7.35 4.12
N GLN A 29 18.26 7.16 5.32
CA GLN A 29 18.40 8.14 6.40
C GLN A 29 19.13 7.47 7.57
N PRO A 30 19.74 8.22 8.51
CA PRO A 30 20.33 7.59 9.69
C PRO A 30 19.30 6.74 10.45
N GLU A 31 19.64 5.49 10.76
CA GLU A 31 18.73 4.51 11.38
C GLU A 31 18.06 5.06 12.64
N GLU A 32 18.81 5.76 13.48
CA GLU A 32 18.34 6.36 14.72
C GLU A 32 17.33 7.51 14.53
N THR A 33 17.18 7.99 13.29
CA THR A 33 16.22 9.01 12.92
C THR A 33 14.93 8.43 12.36
N VAL A 34 14.89 7.13 12.05
CA VAL A 34 13.68 6.44 11.59
C VAL A 34 12.66 6.43 12.71
N PHE A 35 11.51 7.03 12.43
CA PHE A 35 10.42 7.10 13.39
C PHE A 35 9.26 6.25 12.90
N ALA A 36 8.95 5.17 13.62
CA ALA A 36 7.74 4.41 13.40
C ALA A 36 7.24 3.80 14.70
N LYS A 37 5.98 4.07 15.05
CA LYS A 37 5.38 3.67 16.33
C LYS A 37 4.18 2.77 16.17
N GLN A 38 3.50 2.79 15.02
CA GLN A 38 2.20 2.15 14.88
C GLN A 38 2.15 1.26 13.63
N MET A 39 1.46 0.12 13.75
CA MET A 39 1.14 -0.75 12.59
C MET A 39 -0.09 -0.28 11.83
N LYS A 40 -0.82 0.72 12.36
CA LYS A 40 -2.02 1.28 11.76
C LYS A 40 -1.87 2.80 11.74
N PHE A 41 -2.27 3.42 10.64
CA PHE A 41 -2.30 4.86 10.54
C PHE A 41 -3.49 5.38 11.38
N ASP A 42 -3.20 6.03 12.51
CA ASP A 42 -4.18 6.86 13.22
C ASP A 42 -4.21 8.23 12.53
N GLU A 43 -5.41 8.66 12.14
CA GLU A 43 -5.70 9.95 11.49
C GLU A 43 -5.13 11.15 12.23
N SER A 44 -4.84 11.00 13.53
CA SER A 44 -4.57 12.13 14.41
C SER A 44 -3.17 12.72 14.27
N TYR A 45 -2.15 11.93 13.85
CA TYR A 45 -0.80 12.49 13.72
C TYR A 45 0.07 11.71 12.71
N TYR A 46 0.51 12.42 11.65
CA TYR A 46 1.63 12.05 10.78
C TYR A 46 2.94 11.99 11.57
N THR A 47 3.04 10.99 12.43
CA THR A 47 4.13 10.81 13.38
C THR A 47 5.16 9.84 12.86
N ASP A 48 4.78 8.94 11.94
CA ASP A 48 5.68 7.93 11.41
C ASP A 48 6.24 8.33 10.05
N ASP A 49 7.48 7.94 9.80
CA ASP A 49 8.08 7.96 8.48
C ASP A 49 7.25 7.09 7.54
N ARG A 50 6.96 7.64 6.36
CA ARG A 50 6.01 7.03 5.44
C ARG A 50 6.38 7.29 4.00
N PHE A 51 5.96 6.35 3.17
CA PHE A 51 5.99 6.45 1.73
C PHE A 51 4.57 6.21 1.20
N ALA A 52 4.15 7.01 0.23
CA ALA A 52 2.86 6.86 -0.40
C ALA A 52 2.98 6.86 -1.92
N ILE A 53 2.17 6.01 -2.55
CA ILE A 53 2.02 5.90 -4.00
C ILE A 53 0.59 6.31 -4.33
N ILE A 54 0.44 7.19 -5.32
CA ILE A 54 -0.85 7.58 -5.88
C ILE A 54 -0.89 7.14 -7.35
N LEU A 55 -1.88 6.33 -7.70
CA LEU A 55 -2.03 5.74 -9.03
C LEU A 55 -3.33 6.23 -9.68
N ASP A 56 -3.20 7.00 -10.75
CA ASP A 56 -4.29 7.31 -11.67
C ASP A 56 -4.30 6.27 -12.80
N THR A 57 -5.12 5.23 -12.60
CA THR A 57 -5.18 4.05 -13.46
C THR A 57 -6.03 4.25 -14.72
N TYR A 58 -6.75 5.37 -14.82
CA TYR A 58 -7.52 5.76 -16.00
C TYR A 58 -6.85 6.91 -16.77
N SER A 59 -5.82 7.54 -16.20
CA SER A 59 -5.20 8.78 -16.71
C SER A 59 -6.23 9.88 -16.96
N ASP A 60 -7.27 9.93 -16.12
CA ASP A 60 -8.37 10.89 -16.25
C ASP A 60 -8.21 12.10 -15.31
N HIS A 61 -7.19 12.08 -14.45
CA HIS A 61 -6.88 13.10 -13.45
C HIS A 61 -8.06 13.41 -12.50
N ARG A 62 -8.97 12.44 -12.30
CA ARG A 62 -10.15 12.58 -11.43
C ARG A 62 -10.19 11.57 -10.30
N THR A 63 -9.78 10.34 -10.58
CA THR A 63 -9.78 9.26 -9.59
C THR A 63 -8.41 8.62 -9.50
N ALA A 64 -7.92 8.42 -8.28
CA ALA A 64 -6.67 7.70 -8.07
C ALA A 64 -6.72 6.80 -6.82
N TYR A 65 -5.90 5.76 -6.83
CA TYR A 65 -5.67 4.92 -5.66
C TYR A 65 -4.53 5.48 -4.83
N PHE A 66 -4.73 5.63 -3.52
CA PHE A 66 -3.69 5.96 -2.56
C PHE A 66 -3.24 4.68 -1.85
N ILE A 67 -1.93 4.43 -1.83
CA ILE A 67 -1.31 3.29 -1.16
C ILE A 67 -0.19 3.84 -0.26
N GLY A 68 -0.37 3.77 1.05
CA GLY A 68 0.58 4.25 2.06
C GLY A 68 1.20 3.11 2.86
N ILE A 69 2.51 3.18 3.10
CA ILE A 69 3.25 2.27 3.96
C ILE A 69 4.22 3.03 4.87
N ASN A 70 4.38 2.59 6.12
CA ASN A 70 5.38 3.13 7.05
C ASN A 70 6.55 2.15 7.28
N ALA A 71 7.57 2.59 8.03
CA ALA A 71 8.79 1.80 8.25
C ALA A 71 8.59 0.49 9.05
N LEU A 72 7.44 0.28 9.70
CA LEU A 72 7.07 -0.98 10.35
C LEU A 72 6.15 -1.86 9.50
N GLY A 73 5.78 -1.41 8.30
CA GLY A 73 4.85 -2.13 7.42
C GLY A 73 3.39 -1.91 7.80
N GLY A 74 3.09 -0.87 8.58
CA GLY A 74 1.75 -0.35 8.71
C GLY A 74 1.24 0.18 7.38
N ARG A 75 -0.04 -0.08 7.07
CA ARG A 75 -0.63 0.12 5.75
C ARG A 75 -1.86 1.01 5.83
N GLU A 76 -2.00 1.89 4.84
CA GLU A 76 -3.17 2.73 4.61
C GLU A 76 -3.52 2.70 3.14
N ASP A 77 -4.80 2.69 2.83
CA ASP A 77 -5.28 2.81 1.49
C ASP A 77 -6.57 3.61 1.37
N ALA A 78 -6.77 4.21 0.20
CA ALA A 78 -7.95 4.99 -0.10
C ALA A 78 -8.16 5.16 -1.60
N ILE A 79 -9.34 5.65 -1.97
CA ILE A 79 -9.58 6.24 -3.29
C ILE A 79 -9.64 7.75 -3.15
N ILE A 80 -8.83 8.46 -3.93
CA ILE A 80 -8.89 9.92 -4.09
C ILE A 80 -9.88 10.26 -5.20
N GLN A 81 -10.79 11.20 -4.93
CA GLN A 81 -11.75 11.75 -5.90
C GLN A 81 -11.75 13.28 -5.81
N GLY A 82 -11.09 13.94 -6.76
CA GLY A 82 -10.86 15.39 -6.67
C GLY A 82 -10.07 15.76 -5.41
N ASN A 83 -10.71 16.45 -4.46
CA ASN A 83 -10.10 16.86 -3.18
C ASN A 83 -10.51 16.00 -1.98
N SER A 84 -11.30 14.94 -2.18
CA SER A 84 -11.68 14.02 -1.11
C SER A 84 -10.88 12.72 -1.16
N MET A 85 -10.68 12.13 0.01
CA MET A 85 -10.06 10.82 0.19
C MET A 85 -11.08 9.90 0.85
N ASN A 86 -11.36 8.77 0.21
CA ASN A 86 -12.26 7.75 0.71
C ASN A 86 -11.46 6.55 1.22
N SER A 87 -11.20 6.54 2.53
CA SER A 87 -10.46 5.48 3.23
C SER A 87 -11.29 4.22 3.52
N SER A 88 -12.50 4.11 2.98
CA SER A 88 -13.29 2.86 3.07
C SER A 88 -12.88 1.82 2.02
N TRP A 89 -12.12 2.23 1.00
CA TRP A 89 -11.54 1.29 0.04
C TRP A 89 -10.49 0.44 0.75
N ASN A 90 -10.60 -0.89 0.61
CA ASN A 90 -9.67 -1.84 1.19
C ASN A 90 -9.16 -2.76 0.07
N GLY A 91 -7.95 -2.47 -0.40
CA GLY A 91 -7.33 -3.19 -1.51
C GLY A 91 -6.67 -4.49 -1.06
N LEU A 92 -6.57 -5.48 -1.95
CA LEU A 92 -5.99 -6.79 -1.63
C LEU A 92 -4.45 -6.79 -1.69
N TRP A 93 -3.83 -5.63 -1.56
CA TRP A 93 -2.39 -5.45 -1.74
C TRP A 93 -1.63 -5.90 -0.50
N LYS A 94 -0.39 -6.34 -0.73
CA LYS A 94 0.52 -6.77 0.32
C LYS A 94 1.65 -5.77 0.41
N GLY A 95 2.01 -5.41 1.64
CA GLY A 95 3.12 -4.53 1.93
C GLY A 95 3.94 -5.11 3.07
N LYS A 96 5.26 -5.06 2.96
CA LYS A 96 6.19 -5.34 4.06
C LYS A 96 7.21 -4.22 4.11
N ALA A 97 7.67 -3.89 5.30
CA ALA A 97 8.77 -2.96 5.49
C ALA A 97 9.68 -3.45 6.60
N GLN A 98 10.91 -2.96 6.57
CA GLN A 98 11.91 -3.20 7.61
C GLN A 98 12.80 -1.97 7.76
N ILE A 99 13.22 -1.71 9.00
CA ILE A 99 14.29 -0.75 9.30
C ILE A 99 15.62 -1.45 9.03
N THR A 100 16.55 -0.73 8.39
CA THR A 100 17.90 -1.21 8.06
C THR A 100 18.93 -0.22 8.57
N SER A 101 20.21 -0.60 8.52
CA SER A 101 21.32 0.30 8.90
C SER A 101 21.43 1.55 8.00
N GLU A 102 20.76 1.55 6.84
CA GLU A 102 20.77 2.66 5.89
C GLU A 102 19.48 3.50 5.94
N GLY A 103 18.53 3.15 6.80
CA GLY A 103 17.23 3.82 6.92
C GLY A 103 16.10 2.79 7.01
N TRP A 104 15.23 2.74 6.02
CA TRP A 104 14.21 1.70 5.93
C TRP A 104 13.86 1.35 4.49
N GLU A 105 13.36 0.14 4.30
CA GLU A 105 12.99 -0.39 2.99
C GLU A 105 11.57 -0.94 3.04
N ALA A 106 10.88 -0.91 1.90
CA ALA A 106 9.55 -1.46 1.76
C ALA A 106 9.34 -2.12 0.40
N GLU A 107 8.51 -3.16 0.41
CA GLU A 107 8.05 -3.86 -0.78
C GLU A 107 6.53 -3.86 -0.81
N ILE A 108 5.96 -3.53 -1.97
CA ILE A 108 4.52 -3.54 -2.21
C ILE A 108 4.22 -4.44 -3.40
N ALA A 109 3.26 -5.34 -3.24
CA ALA A 109 2.67 -6.13 -4.32
C ALA A 109 1.20 -5.78 -4.45
N LEU A 110 0.84 -5.13 -5.56
CA LEU A 110 -0.49 -4.62 -5.86
C LEU A 110 -1.15 -5.47 -6.96
N PRO A 111 -2.11 -6.33 -6.63
CA PRO A 111 -2.82 -7.12 -7.64
C PRO A 111 -3.61 -6.20 -8.57
N PHE A 112 -3.47 -6.37 -9.89
CA PHE A 112 -4.25 -5.61 -10.88
C PHE A 112 -5.76 -5.82 -10.71
N ARG A 113 -6.19 -7.00 -10.25
CA ARG A 113 -7.59 -7.30 -9.95
C ARG A 113 -8.18 -6.44 -8.82
N SER A 114 -7.35 -5.83 -7.97
CA SER A 114 -7.82 -4.93 -6.90
C SER A 114 -8.19 -3.55 -7.43
N LEU A 115 -7.74 -3.21 -8.64
CA LEU A 115 -7.84 -1.90 -9.24
C LEU A 115 -8.83 -1.93 -10.40
N SER A 116 -9.56 -0.84 -10.57
CA SER A 116 -10.28 -0.53 -11.79
C SER A 116 -9.33 0.25 -12.69
N PHE A 117 -9.16 -0.16 -13.96
CA PHE A 117 -8.27 0.51 -14.90
C PHE A 117 -8.74 0.35 -16.35
N ASP A 118 -8.31 1.26 -17.24
CA ASP A 118 -8.57 1.13 -18.68
C ASP A 118 -7.59 0.12 -19.31
N LYS A 119 -8.11 -1.01 -19.78
CA LYS A 119 -7.32 -2.05 -20.47
C LYS A 119 -6.74 -1.60 -21.81
N LYS A 120 -7.25 -0.50 -22.38
CA LYS A 120 -6.74 0.06 -23.64
C LYS A 120 -5.56 1.02 -23.42
N SER A 121 -5.37 1.50 -22.20
CA SER A 121 -4.23 2.34 -21.85
C SER A 121 -3.06 1.48 -21.40
N ASP A 122 -1.87 1.79 -21.90
CA ASP A 122 -0.59 1.20 -21.46
C ASP A 122 0.15 2.08 -20.44
N SER A 123 -0.49 3.17 -20.03
CA SER A 123 0.13 4.24 -19.27
C SER A 123 -0.80 4.70 -18.15
N TRP A 124 -0.25 4.83 -16.94
CA TRP A 124 -0.95 5.32 -15.75
C TRP A 124 -0.26 6.56 -15.20
N GLY A 125 -1.03 7.43 -14.55
CA GLY A 125 -0.48 8.51 -13.74
C GLY A 125 0.10 7.97 -12.44
N LEU A 126 1.28 8.47 -12.06
CA LEU A 126 2.01 8.07 -10.86
C LEU A 126 2.48 9.31 -10.10
N VAL A 127 2.18 9.36 -8.80
CA VAL A 127 2.81 10.26 -7.84
C VAL A 127 3.35 9.43 -6.69
N MET A 128 4.52 9.82 -6.20
CA MET A 128 5.18 9.18 -5.07
C MET A 128 5.55 10.24 -4.05
N ASN A 129 5.26 9.97 -2.79
CA ASN A 129 5.50 10.90 -1.69
C ASN A 129 6.33 10.23 -0.62
N ARG A 130 7.31 10.95 -0.07
CA ARG A 130 8.03 10.54 1.14
C ARG A 130 7.89 11.61 2.20
N PHE A 131 7.66 11.17 3.44
CA PHE A 131 7.68 12.03 4.61
C PHE A 131 8.75 11.55 5.58
N ILE A 132 9.65 12.47 5.98
CA ILE A 132 10.73 12.23 6.94
C ILE A 132 10.37 12.98 8.21
N THR A 133 9.82 12.28 9.19
CA THR A 133 9.26 12.84 10.42
C THR A 133 10.30 13.61 11.20
N LYS A 134 11.51 13.04 11.38
CA LYS A 134 12.56 13.66 12.20
C LYS A 134 12.94 15.05 11.69
N LYS A 135 12.95 15.24 10.37
CA LYS A 135 13.30 16.50 9.70
C LYS A 135 12.08 17.36 9.36
N ARG A 136 10.86 16.82 9.50
CA ARG A 136 9.60 17.43 9.03
C ARG A 136 9.65 17.77 7.53
N GLU A 137 10.29 16.90 6.77
CA GLU A 137 10.44 17.07 5.32
C GLU A 137 9.39 16.24 4.60
N TRP A 138 8.82 16.84 3.55
CA TRP A 138 7.94 16.18 2.62
C TRP A 138 8.47 16.39 1.21
N GLY A 139 8.55 15.31 0.44
CA GLY A 139 8.99 15.33 -0.94
C GLY A 139 8.06 14.52 -1.82
N SER A 140 7.94 14.95 -3.07
CA SER A 140 7.08 14.34 -4.08
C SER A 140 7.83 14.14 -5.39
N TRP A 141 7.55 13.03 -6.07
CA TRP A 141 7.82 12.83 -7.48
C TRP A 141 6.51 12.59 -8.23
N PRO A 142 6.22 13.29 -9.34
CA PRO A 142 6.96 14.46 -9.82
C PRO A 142 6.90 15.61 -8.79
N VAL A 143 7.71 16.65 -9.02
CA VAL A 143 7.76 17.82 -8.13
C VAL A 143 6.34 18.38 -8.01
N ALA A 144 5.81 18.44 -6.78
CA ALA A 144 4.45 18.88 -6.54
C ALA A 144 4.29 20.37 -6.87
N ASN A 145 3.20 20.72 -7.55
CA ASN A 145 2.77 22.10 -7.68
C ASN A 145 2.27 22.60 -6.32
N ILE A 146 2.93 23.64 -5.80
CA ILE A 146 2.65 24.19 -4.47
C ILE A 146 1.25 24.80 -4.33
N ASN A 147 0.64 25.20 -5.45
CA ASN A 147 -0.72 25.74 -5.46
C ASN A 147 -1.77 24.64 -5.59
N ALA A 148 -1.35 23.40 -5.79
CA ALA A 148 -2.22 22.26 -5.90
C ALA A 148 -2.40 21.59 -4.52
N SER A 149 -3.55 20.94 -4.33
CA SER A 149 -3.79 20.09 -3.16
C SER A 149 -2.69 19.03 -3.03
N GLN A 150 -2.37 18.61 -1.80
CA GLN A 150 -1.44 17.48 -1.54
C GLN A 150 -1.87 16.17 -2.23
N PHE A 151 -3.14 16.08 -2.61
CA PHE A 151 -3.76 14.95 -3.32
C PHE A 151 -4.04 15.26 -4.79
N SER A 152 -3.54 16.39 -5.31
CA SER A 152 -3.75 16.77 -6.69
C SER A 152 -3.12 15.74 -7.62
N ILE A 153 -3.96 15.19 -8.48
CA ILE A 153 -3.58 14.27 -9.55
C ILE A 153 -3.57 14.97 -10.91
N ALA A 154 -3.58 16.31 -10.92
CA ALA A 154 -3.49 17.10 -12.16
C ALA A 154 -2.08 17.07 -12.78
N GLU A 155 -1.05 16.86 -11.96
CA GLU A 155 0.35 16.81 -12.38
C GLU A 155 0.97 15.49 -11.93
N THR A 156 0.81 14.45 -12.77
CA THR A 156 1.34 13.12 -12.49
C THR A 156 2.53 12.81 -13.39
N GLY A 157 3.47 12.02 -12.86
CA GLY A 157 4.43 11.32 -13.71
C GLY A 157 3.71 10.21 -14.47
N MET A 158 4.34 9.65 -15.50
CA MET A 158 3.74 8.58 -16.30
C MET A 158 4.46 7.26 -16.08
N LEU A 159 3.77 6.27 -15.53
CA LEU A 159 4.19 4.88 -15.54
C LEU A 159 3.73 4.25 -16.86
N LYS A 160 4.66 4.03 -17.79
CA LYS A 160 4.37 3.56 -19.16
C LYS A 160 4.75 2.10 -19.36
N GLY A 161 4.21 1.50 -20.41
CA GLY A 161 4.56 0.15 -20.85
C GLY A 161 3.79 -0.96 -20.13
N LEU A 162 2.70 -0.62 -19.44
CA LEU A 162 1.79 -1.54 -18.75
C LEU A 162 0.92 -2.32 -19.74
N THR A 163 1.57 -3.13 -20.58
CA THR A 163 0.92 -3.96 -21.60
C THR A 163 0.74 -5.39 -21.09
N GLY A 164 -0.33 -6.07 -21.52
CA GLY A 164 -0.59 -7.46 -21.12
C GLY A 164 -1.08 -7.67 -19.68
N ILE A 165 -1.40 -6.58 -18.97
CA ILE A 165 -1.98 -6.64 -17.61
C ILE A 165 -3.44 -7.09 -17.65
N THR A 166 -3.87 -7.84 -16.64
CA THR A 166 -5.24 -8.35 -16.57
C THR A 166 -5.82 -8.25 -15.16
N HIS A 167 -7.13 -8.08 -15.07
CA HIS A 167 -7.86 -8.22 -13.79
C HIS A 167 -7.95 -9.71 -13.36
N GLY A 168 -7.36 -10.63 -14.13
CA GLY A 168 -7.54 -12.06 -13.96
C GLY A 168 -9.00 -12.48 -14.18
N VAL A 169 -9.38 -13.62 -13.61
CA VAL A 169 -10.77 -14.13 -13.62
C VAL A 169 -11.64 -13.55 -12.50
N GLY A 170 -11.14 -12.53 -11.77
CA GLY A 170 -11.85 -11.93 -10.64
C GLY A 170 -11.92 -12.79 -9.38
N ILE A 171 -11.15 -13.88 -9.28
CA ILE A 171 -11.11 -14.75 -8.09
C ILE A 171 -9.87 -14.41 -7.25
N ASP A 172 -10.05 -14.23 -5.95
CA ASP A 172 -8.99 -14.17 -4.93
C ASP A 172 -9.14 -15.31 -3.93
N PHE A 173 -8.03 -15.97 -3.59
CA PHE A 173 -7.95 -17.03 -2.62
C PHE A 173 -6.82 -16.73 -1.63
N SER A 174 -7.16 -16.56 -0.36
CA SER A 174 -6.25 -16.23 0.73
C SER A 174 -6.32 -17.31 1.83
N PRO A 175 -5.48 -18.36 1.75
CA PRO A 175 -5.39 -19.35 2.82
C PRO A 175 -4.61 -18.78 4.01
N TYR A 176 -5.01 -19.14 5.23
CA TYR A 176 -4.30 -18.81 6.46
C TYR A 176 -4.18 -20.02 7.39
N PHE A 177 -3.11 -20.03 8.18
CA PHE A 177 -2.77 -21.11 9.10
C PHE A 177 -2.12 -20.51 10.34
N ILE A 178 -2.65 -20.86 11.51
CA ILE A 178 -2.21 -20.40 12.82
C ILE A 178 -1.87 -21.65 13.63
N THR A 179 -0.69 -21.64 14.22
CA THR A 179 -0.22 -22.67 15.15
C THR A 179 0.12 -22.01 16.48
N GLY A 180 -0.28 -22.63 17.59
CA GLY A 180 -0.01 -22.13 18.93
C GLY A 180 0.14 -23.27 19.93
N PHE A 181 0.72 -22.97 21.09
CA PHE A 181 0.77 -23.89 22.22
C PHE A 181 -0.04 -23.29 23.36
N ASP A 182 -1.07 -24.00 23.81
CA ASP A 182 -1.81 -23.63 25.03
C ASP A 182 -1.17 -24.38 26.20
N ALA A 183 -0.51 -23.65 27.08
CA ALA A 183 0.13 -24.17 28.27
C ALA A 183 -0.64 -23.68 29.50
N LYS A 184 -1.69 -24.40 29.89
CA LYS A 184 -2.31 -24.23 31.20
C LYS A 184 -1.36 -24.78 32.27
N ASN A 185 -1.22 -24.05 33.38
CA ASN A 185 -0.29 -24.40 34.46
C ASN A 185 -0.51 -25.86 34.93
N GLY A 186 0.49 -26.72 34.66
CA GLY A 186 0.49 -28.13 35.06
C GLY A 186 0.02 -29.13 33.99
N GLU A 187 -0.44 -28.67 32.82
CA GLU A 187 -0.85 -29.52 31.70
C GLU A 187 0.23 -29.59 30.62
N LYS A 188 0.27 -30.69 29.86
CA LYS A 188 1.16 -30.79 28.70
C LYS A 188 0.73 -29.75 27.65
N PRO A 189 1.67 -29.02 27.02
CA PRO A 189 1.32 -28.04 26.00
C PRO A 189 0.48 -28.70 24.90
N GLU A 190 -0.74 -28.24 24.70
CA GLU A 190 -1.57 -28.68 23.59
C GLU A 190 -1.28 -27.81 22.37
N MET A 191 -0.95 -28.46 21.25
CA MET A 191 -0.76 -27.79 19.99
C MET A 191 -2.13 -27.43 19.42
N LYS A 192 -2.44 -26.12 19.34
CA LYS A 192 -3.61 -25.61 18.63
C LYS A 192 -3.26 -25.37 17.18
N LEU A 193 -4.10 -25.89 16.29
CA LEU A 193 -3.98 -25.75 14.86
C LEU A 193 -5.27 -25.19 14.27
N ASN A 194 -5.22 -23.93 13.81
CA ASN A 194 -6.33 -23.29 13.14
C ASN A 194 -5.94 -23.02 11.69
N ALA A 195 -6.72 -23.52 10.74
CA ALA A 195 -6.51 -23.28 9.32
C ALA A 195 -7.82 -22.79 8.70
N GLY A 196 -7.76 -21.78 7.86
CA GLY A 196 -8.93 -21.28 7.16
C GLY A 196 -8.54 -20.70 5.80
N ALA A 197 -9.55 -20.26 5.08
CA ALA A 197 -9.33 -19.62 3.79
C ALA A 197 -10.45 -18.64 3.46
N ASP A 198 -10.07 -17.55 2.83
CA ASP A 198 -11.01 -16.59 2.26
C ASP A 198 -10.98 -16.66 0.75
N LEU A 199 -12.17 -16.68 0.14
CA LEU A 199 -12.37 -16.60 -1.29
C LEU A 199 -13.16 -15.32 -1.61
N TYR A 200 -12.62 -14.46 -2.45
CA TYR A 200 -13.33 -13.29 -2.96
C TYR A 200 -13.56 -13.41 -4.46
N TYR A 201 -14.76 -13.06 -4.91
CA TYR A 201 -15.10 -13.04 -6.32
C TYR A 201 -15.62 -11.66 -6.75
N GLN A 202 -14.96 -11.04 -7.71
CA GLN A 202 -15.34 -9.74 -8.24
C GLN A 202 -16.34 -9.91 -9.39
N ILE A 203 -17.61 -9.67 -9.09
CA ILE A 203 -18.73 -9.81 -10.04
C ILE A 203 -18.75 -8.60 -11.00
N ALA A 204 -18.47 -7.40 -10.48
CA ALA A 204 -18.39 -6.15 -11.25
C ALA A 204 -17.34 -5.20 -10.63
N PRO A 205 -16.91 -4.12 -11.31
CA PRO A 205 -15.91 -3.18 -10.77
C PRO A 205 -16.23 -2.64 -9.37
N ASN A 206 -17.51 -2.55 -9.01
CA ASN A 206 -18.02 -2.10 -7.71
C ASN A 206 -18.74 -3.18 -6.88
N LEU A 207 -18.70 -4.46 -7.28
CA LEU A 207 -19.39 -5.54 -6.58
C LEU A 207 -18.46 -6.74 -6.35
N LYS A 208 -18.21 -7.07 -5.09
CA LYS A 208 -17.44 -8.24 -4.66
C LYS A 208 -18.29 -9.16 -3.78
N ALA A 209 -18.21 -10.46 -4.04
CA ALA A 209 -18.69 -11.50 -3.15
C ALA A 209 -17.52 -12.03 -2.31
N ALA A 210 -17.78 -12.38 -1.05
CA ALA A 210 -16.79 -12.98 -0.15
C ALA A 210 -17.37 -14.28 0.43
N LEU A 211 -16.52 -15.31 0.51
CA LEU A 211 -16.80 -16.58 1.15
C LEU A 211 -15.62 -16.92 2.06
N SER A 212 -15.88 -17.13 3.34
CA SER A 212 -14.85 -17.46 4.33
C SER A 212 -15.10 -18.84 4.92
N ILE A 213 -14.04 -19.64 5.05
CA ILE A 213 -14.06 -20.98 5.63
C ILE A 213 -13.24 -20.97 6.91
N ASN A 214 -13.84 -21.46 7.99
CA ASN A 214 -13.26 -21.58 9.34
C ASN A 214 -12.86 -20.23 9.98
N THR A 215 -13.79 -19.28 10.02
CA THR A 215 -13.57 -17.93 10.56
C THR A 215 -13.51 -17.95 12.08
N ASP A 216 -12.35 -17.58 12.63
CA ASP A 216 -12.14 -17.43 14.07
C ASP A 216 -12.75 -16.10 14.57
N PHE A 217 -14.09 -16.06 14.63
CA PHE A 217 -14.85 -14.98 15.29
C PHE A 217 -15.04 -15.25 16.80
N ALA A 218 -14.32 -16.22 17.36
CA ALA A 218 -14.49 -16.61 18.75
C ALA A 218 -13.27 -16.22 19.57
N GLU A 219 -13.12 -14.91 19.86
CA GLU A 219 -12.60 -14.42 21.15
C GLU A 219 -12.88 -12.90 21.27
N THR A 220 -13.90 -12.54 22.05
CA THR A 220 -14.06 -11.23 22.73
C THR A 220 -13.74 -11.42 24.19
#